data_AF-S8FFZ1-F1
#
_entry.id   AF-S8FFZ1-F1
#
_cell.length_a   1.000
_cell.length_b   1.000
_cell.length_c   1.000
_cell.angle_alpha   90.00
_cell.angle_beta   90.00
_cell.angle_gamma   90.00
#
_symmetry.space_group_name_H-M   'P 1'
#
loop_
_entity.id
_entity.type
_entity.pdbx_description
1 polymer ?
#
loop_
_entity_poly.entity_id
_entity_poly.type
_entity_poly.pdbx_seq_one_letter_code
_entity_poly.pdbx_strand_id
1 'polypeptide(L)'
;MKKIVSCLMLFALGCIGFVSCKDDKNDPDQQEEKKVQVKFIAVPAIEGTVDAQMMEKLVAVFTEIRNQDTTHCVINSAGIGTVSLNKGTYNIAIEEKIKNAAGADSIVISSRMENVSVNATDQEIKGKLSVAAADALGKNFIFSEIFFNGETNSGRMMHPDQYFVVFNATEDTLYADGLSVAVTQQICFQNKQMWYDSYYPDRVPIGGFVTVPGNGKDHPVAPGDKFVVAFTAIDHSSVTGYDHAVDLTGADFEIYYGPEEKDVDNPEVPNMLLVDFMTKASYGFFMHPRGYISPLMFKLENGKQETVNKFLKENTSESKTLIPKTATTPEEIVEVQILSVATDRIIDGVQTSDVPQDVKTRVIPESVDRGKFLVNGCHRQELAIRRQVKVGNRIFYKDTNNSSEDMVMQKGQHAWPKGWRNK
;
A
#
# COMPACT_ATOMS: atom_id res chain seq x y z
N MET A 1 3.05 44.15 66.84
CA MET A 1 1.83 44.45 67.61
C MET A 1 0.66 43.72 66.97
N LYS A 2 -0.27 43.11 67.74
CA LYS A 2 -1.43 42.28 67.29
C LYS A 2 -1.02 41.03 66.47
N LYS A 3 -1.18 39.75 66.85
CA LYS A 3 -2.02 39.00 67.82
C LYS A 3 -3.53 39.06 67.59
N ILE A 4 -4.20 37.90 67.88
CA ILE A 4 -5.67 37.58 67.90
C ILE A 4 -6.21 37.12 66.53
N VAL A 5 -7.04 36.06 66.33
CA VAL A 5 -7.67 34.93 67.11
C VAL A 5 -8.21 33.91 66.06
N SER A 6 -8.53 32.61 66.29
CA SER A 6 -8.14 31.53 67.22
C SER A 6 -8.91 30.22 66.87
N CYS A 7 -8.77 29.17 67.69
CA CYS A 7 -9.56 27.91 67.79
C CYS A 7 -9.41 26.83 66.71
N LEU A 8 -9.70 25.54 66.98
CA LEU A 8 -9.47 24.58 68.09
C LEU A 8 -10.18 23.27 67.68
N MET A 9 -9.73 22.13 68.21
CA MET A 9 -10.35 20.78 68.26
C MET A 9 -10.03 19.76 67.16
N LEU A 10 -9.97 18.45 67.47
CA LEU A 10 -9.28 17.70 68.56
C LEU A 10 -9.37 16.17 68.26
N PHE A 11 -8.56 15.35 68.94
CA PHE A 11 -8.57 13.87 68.99
C PHE A 11 -8.24 13.11 67.67
N ALA A 12 -7.23 12.23 67.54
CA ALA A 12 -6.46 11.36 68.46
C ALA A 12 -7.28 10.19 69.05
N LEU A 13 -6.77 8.96 69.23
CA LEU A 13 -5.65 8.17 68.66
C LEU A 13 -5.83 6.73 69.21
N GLY A 14 -5.39 5.66 68.53
CA GLY A 14 -5.30 4.34 69.20
C GLY A 14 -5.34 3.11 68.31
N CYS A 15 -4.16 2.54 68.04
CA CYS A 15 -4.00 1.16 67.58
C CYS A 15 -3.60 0.25 68.76
N ILE A 16 -3.91 -1.05 68.65
CA ILE A 16 -3.11 -2.25 68.99
C ILE A 16 -4.12 -3.43 69.04
N GLY A 17 -3.75 -4.60 68.49
CA GLY A 17 -4.61 -5.79 68.50
C GLY A 17 -3.84 -7.07 68.84
N PHE A 18 -4.55 -8.20 68.98
CA PHE A 18 -3.99 -9.56 69.02
C PHE A 18 -5.05 -10.64 68.67
N VAL A 19 -4.77 -11.42 67.61
CA VAL A 19 -4.80 -12.91 67.52
C VAL A 19 -6.08 -13.75 67.82
N SER A 20 -6.52 -14.48 66.76
CA SER A 20 -7.04 -15.87 66.66
C SER A 20 -8.47 -16.32 67.08
N CYS A 21 -9.16 -16.87 66.07
CA CYS A 21 -10.15 -17.98 66.03
C CYS A 21 -11.14 -18.21 67.20
N LYS A 22 -12.45 -18.06 66.93
CA LYS A 22 -13.28 -19.19 66.43
C LYS A 22 -14.73 -18.82 66.00
N ASP A 23 -15.21 -19.65 65.07
CA ASP A 23 -16.60 -20.06 64.76
C ASP A 23 -17.63 -19.02 64.21
N ASP A 24 -17.82 -19.10 62.89
CA ASP A 24 -19.06 -19.04 62.09
C ASP A 24 -20.19 -18.04 62.44
N LYS A 25 -20.39 -17.07 61.53
CA LYS A 25 -21.71 -16.80 60.93
C LYS A 25 -21.56 -16.53 59.42
N ASN A 26 -22.37 -17.23 58.62
CA ASN A 26 -22.43 -17.13 57.16
C ASN A 26 -22.48 -15.68 56.65
N ASP A 27 -21.61 -15.36 55.70
CA ASP A 27 -21.74 -14.17 54.85
C ASP A 27 -22.17 -14.61 53.43
N PRO A 28 -23.38 -14.27 52.97
CA PRO A 28 -23.95 -14.79 51.73
C PRO A 28 -23.73 -13.85 50.55
N ASP A 29 -22.48 -13.57 50.14
CA ASP A 29 -22.23 -12.89 48.85
C ASP A 29 -20.87 -13.19 48.18
N GLN A 30 -20.43 -14.46 48.22
CA GLN A 30 -19.52 -14.97 47.18
C GLN A 30 -20.35 -15.55 46.03
N GLN A 31 -20.82 -14.67 45.13
CA GLN A 31 -21.10 -15.12 43.77
C GLN A 31 -19.76 -15.53 43.14
N GLU A 32 -19.48 -16.83 43.08
CA GLU A 32 -18.50 -17.34 42.13
C GLU A 32 -18.88 -16.83 40.75
N GLU A 33 -18.03 -15.98 40.15
CA GLU A 33 -18.20 -15.55 38.77
C GLU A 33 -18.17 -16.81 37.90
N LYS A 34 -19.33 -17.24 37.41
CA LYS A 34 -19.48 -18.50 36.68
C LYS A 34 -18.81 -18.38 35.32
N LYS A 35 -17.52 -18.71 35.29
CA LYS A 35 -16.75 -18.81 34.07
C LYS A 35 -17.38 -19.84 33.13
N VAL A 36 -17.43 -19.48 31.86
CA VAL A 36 -17.86 -20.34 30.77
C VAL A 36 -16.64 -20.75 29.94
N GLN A 37 -16.65 -21.98 29.46
CA GLN A 37 -15.62 -22.47 28.55
C GLN A 37 -16.02 -22.12 27.12
N VAL A 38 -15.18 -21.35 26.44
CA VAL A 38 -15.43 -20.79 25.10
C VAL A 38 -14.42 -21.37 24.12
N LYS A 39 -14.86 -21.65 22.90
CA LYS A 39 -14.02 -22.15 21.81
C LYS A 39 -13.75 -21.02 20.83
N PHE A 40 -12.50 -20.57 20.76
CA PHE A 40 -12.04 -19.65 19.73
C PHE A 40 -11.59 -20.43 18.50
N ILE A 41 -11.99 -19.97 17.32
CA ILE A 41 -11.64 -20.56 16.04
C ILE A 41 -11.02 -19.48 15.17
N ALA A 42 -9.71 -19.53 15.02
CA ALA A 42 -8.94 -18.74 14.09
C ALA A 42 -9.11 -19.32 12.68
N VAL A 43 -9.66 -18.53 11.75
CA VAL A 43 -9.84 -18.90 10.35
C VAL A 43 -9.06 -17.93 9.50
N PRO A 44 -8.24 -18.35 8.52
CA PRO A 44 -7.63 -17.42 7.58
C PRO A 44 -8.70 -16.53 6.92
N ALA A 45 -8.51 -15.22 6.91
CA ALA A 45 -9.41 -14.28 6.23
C ALA A 45 -9.51 -14.60 4.72
N ILE A 46 -8.44 -15.19 4.18
CA ILE A 46 -8.30 -15.68 2.81
C ILE A 46 -7.65 -17.06 2.85
N GLU A 47 -8.19 -18.01 2.12
CA GLU A 47 -7.72 -19.40 2.16
C GLU A 47 -6.27 -19.53 1.67
N GLY A 48 -5.47 -20.34 2.38
CA GLY A 48 -4.06 -20.61 2.05
C GLY A 48 -3.04 -19.54 2.48
N THR A 49 -3.42 -18.47 3.20
CA THR A 49 -2.47 -17.47 3.74
C THR A 49 -1.77 -17.90 5.02
N VAL A 50 -2.38 -18.76 5.83
CA VAL A 50 -1.86 -19.24 7.12
C VAL A 50 -1.92 -20.77 7.10
N ASP A 51 -0.79 -21.42 7.38
CA ASP A 51 -0.71 -22.87 7.50
C ASP A 51 -0.79 -23.34 8.98
N ALA A 52 -0.80 -24.66 9.17
CA ALA A 52 -0.89 -25.27 10.49
C ALA A 52 0.30 -24.94 11.41
N GLN A 53 1.49 -24.67 10.88
CA GLN A 53 2.67 -24.27 11.65
C GLN A 53 2.57 -22.81 12.08
N MET A 54 1.97 -21.94 11.27
CA MET A 54 1.71 -20.54 11.59
C MET A 54 0.54 -20.35 12.56
N MET A 55 -0.42 -21.29 12.59
CA MET A 55 -1.50 -21.33 13.58
C MET A 55 -1.02 -21.77 14.98
N GLU A 56 -0.05 -22.69 15.02
CA GLU A 56 0.43 -23.32 16.24
C GLU A 56 1.04 -22.28 17.21
N LYS A 57 0.39 -22.11 18.36
CA LYS A 57 0.73 -21.18 19.46
C LYS A 57 0.41 -19.70 19.22
N LEU A 58 -0.39 -19.34 18.20
CA LEU A 58 -0.99 -18.01 18.16
C LEU A 58 -1.78 -17.73 19.46
N VAL A 59 -1.74 -16.50 19.95
CA VAL A 59 -2.43 -16.11 21.19
C VAL A 59 -3.55 -15.12 20.89
N ALA A 60 -4.79 -15.53 21.11
CA ALA A 60 -5.93 -14.62 21.16
C ALA A 60 -6.04 -14.03 22.58
N VAL A 61 -5.91 -12.71 22.67
CA VAL A 61 -6.05 -11.92 23.90
C VAL A 61 -7.49 -11.43 23.98
N PHE A 62 -8.21 -11.86 25.01
CA PHE A 62 -9.57 -11.43 25.33
C PHE A 62 -9.50 -10.36 26.42
N THR A 63 -9.83 -9.11 26.10
CA THR A 63 -9.88 -7.99 27.04
C THR A 63 -11.34 -7.67 27.39
N GLU A 64 -11.73 -7.84 28.65
CA GLU A 64 -13.09 -7.53 29.11
C GLU A 64 -13.30 -6.01 29.15
N ILE A 65 -14.42 -5.50 28.62
CA ILE A 65 -14.58 -4.07 28.35
C ILE A 65 -14.76 -3.24 29.63
N ARG A 66 -15.40 -3.78 30.67
CA ARG A 66 -15.73 -3.05 31.90
C ARG A 66 -14.54 -2.93 32.85
N ASN A 67 -13.74 -3.99 33.02
CA ASN A 67 -12.62 -4.01 33.97
C ASN A 67 -11.23 -4.03 33.32
N GLN A 68 -11.14 -4.23 32.00
CA GLN A 68 -9.90 -4.33 31.22
C GLN A 68 -9.01 -5.55 31.53
N ASP A 69 -9.55 -6.56 32.23
CA ASP A 69 -8.84 -7.82 32.48
C ASP A 69 -8.58 -8.57 31.18
N THR A 70 -7.34 -9.03 30.99
CA THR A 70 -6.94 -9.83 29.84
C THR A 70 -6.89 -11.32 30.18
N THR A 71 -7.48 -12.15 29.32
CA THR A 71 -7.33 -13.61 29.36
C THR A 71 -6.77 -14.11 28.03
N HIS A 72 -5.76 -14.96 28.08
CA HIS A 72 -5.06 -15.44 26.88
C HIS A 72 -5.56 -16.83 26.47
N CYS A 73 -5.84 -17.01 25.19
CA CYS A 73 -6.25 -18.25 24.57
C CYS A 73 -5.19 -18.70 23.56
N VAL A 74 -4.46 -19.77 23.88
CA VAL A 74 -3.48 -20.35 22.96
C VAL A 74 -4.20 -21.21 21.91
N ILE A 75 -3.88 -20.96 20.65
CA ILE A 75 -4.44 -21.63 19.47
C ILE A 75 -3.52 -22.77 19.06
N ASN A 76 -4.09 -23.91 18.68
CA ASN A 76 -3.35 -25.05 18.13
C ASN A 76 -3.25 -24.99 16.59
N SER A 77 -2.44 -25.87 16.02
CA SER A 77 -2.26 -26.09 14.58
C SER A 77 -3.55 -26.34 13.76
N ALA A 78 -4.68 -26.66 14.40
CA ALA A 78 -5.99 -26.76 13.74
C ALA A 78 -6.79 -25.43 13.77
N GLY A 79 -6.18 -24.33 14.21
CA GLY A 79 -6.83 -23.03 14.37
C GLY A 79 -7.77 -22.94 15.56
N ILE A 80 -7.73 -23.88 16.51
CA ILE A 80 -8.67 -23.94 17.64
C ILE A 80 -7.95 -23.63 18.96
N GLY A 81 -8.54 -22.73 19.74
CA GLY A 81 -8.18 -22.49 21.14
C GLY A 81 -9.40 -22.64 22.05
N THR A 82 -9.17 -22.98 23.32
CA THR A 82 -10.21 -23.07 24.34
C THR A 82 -9.82 -22.22 25.54
N VAL A 83 -10.75 -21.41 26.04
CA VAL A 83 -10.49 -20.43 27.11
C VAL A 83 -11.64 -20.39 28.12
N SER A 84 -11.31 -20.10 29.39
CA SER A 84 -12.28 -19.98 30.48
C SER A 84 -12.46 -18.51 30.83
N LEU A 85 -13.63 -17.95 30.51
CA LEU A 85 -13.92 -16.52 30.59
C LEU A 85 -15.11 -16.25 31.51
N ASN A 86 -15.13 -15.11 32.19
CA ASN A 86 -16.35 -14.63 32.84
C ASN A 86 -17.42 -14.33 31.77
N LYS A 87 -18.68 -14.31 32.16
CA LYS A 87 -19.74 -13.80 31.27
C LYS A 87 -19.62 -12.29 31.18
N GLY A 88 -19.62 -11.75 29.97
CA GLY A 88 -19.33 -10.33 29.76
C GLY A 88 -19.20 -9.97 28.28
N THR A 89 -18.57 -8.84 28.02
CA THR A 89 -18.32 -8.36 26.66
C THR A 89 -16.83 -8.08 26.49
N TYR A 90 -16.25 -8.59 25.41
CA TYR A 90 -14.82 -8.65 25.19
C TYR A 90 -14.41 -7.99 23.87
N ASN A 91 -13.29 -7.29 23.86
CA ASN A 91 -12.51 -7.07 22.66
C ASN A 91 -11.51 -8.23 22.53
N ILE A 92 -11.31 -8.74 21.32
CA ILE A 92 -10.43 -9.90 21.07
C ILE A 92 -9.39 -9.50 20.03
N ALA A 93 -8.12 -9.68 20.36
CA ALA A 93 -7.00 -9.38 19.48
C ALA A 93 -6.04 -10.57 19.31
N ILE A 94 -5.52 -10.75 18.11
CA ILE A 94 -4.30 -11.51 17.83
C ILE A 94 -3.34 -10.55 17.15
N GLU A 95 -2.08 -10.55 17.56
CA GLU A 95 -0.96 -9.94 16.84
C GLU A 95 0.28 -10.82 17.07
N GLU A 96 0.79 -11.46 16.02
CA GLU A 96 2.00 -12.28 16.04
C GLU A 96 2.93 -11.86 14.90
N LYS A 97 4.25 -11.87 15.14
CA LYS A 97 5.25 -11.42 14.16
C LYS A 97 6.19 -12.55 13.78
N ILE A 98 5.97 -13.13 12.60
CA ILE A 98 6.83 -14.18 12.07
C ILE A 98 8.09 -13.57 11.48
N LYS A 99 9.23 -14.03 11.98
CA LYS A 99 10.56 -13.59 11.57
C LYS A 99 11.10 -14.40 10.40
N ASN A 100 11.85 -13.73 9.52
CA ASN A 100 12.60 -14.38 8.46
C ASN A 100 13.87 -15.08 8.99
N ALA A 101 14.60 -15.77 8.12
CA ALA A 101 15.84 -16.47 8.47
C ALA A 101 16.98 -15.55 8.97
N ALA A 102 16.89 -14.23 8.76
CA ALA A 102 17.81 -13.23 9.31
C ALA A 102 17.37 -12.67 10.67
N GLY A 103 16.23 -13.14 11.22
CA GLY A 103 15.71 -12.74 12.53
C GLY A 103 14.94 -11.41 12.56
N ALA A 104 14.70 -10.79 11.40
CA ALA A 104 13.85 -9.61 11.28
C ALA A 104 12.38 -10.01 11.07
N ASP A 105 11.46 -9.23 11.64
CA ASP A 105 10.01 -9.41 11.43
C ASP A 105 9.72 -9.33 9.92
N SER A 106 9.01 -10.32 9.39
CA SER A 106 8.69 -10.41 7.96
C SER A 106 7.20 -10.44 7.66
N ILE A 107 6.40 -10.97 8.58
CA ILE A 107 4.95 -11.14 8.43
C ILE A 107 4.31 -10.78 9.76
N VAL A 108 3.22 -10.01 9.72
CA VAL A 108 2.30 -9.83 10.85
C VAL A 108 1.06 -10.67 10.58
N ILE A 109 0.70 -11.55 11.52
CA ILE A 109 -0.60 -12.20 11.58
C ILE A 109 -1.44 -11.45 12.60
N SER A 110 -2.61 -10.97 12.20
CA SER A 110 -3.50 -10.20 13.08
C SER A 110 -4.96 -10.63 13.00
N SER A 111 -5.73 -10.33 14.04
CA SER A 111 -7.19 -10.42 14.06
C SER A 111 -7.71 -9.43 15.09
N ARG A 112 -8.76 -8.68 14.79
CA ARG A 112 -9.40 -7.77 15.74
C ARG A 112 -10.92 -7.94 15.72
N MET A 113 -11.51 -8.11 16.90
CA MET A 113 -12.94 -8.19 17.11
C MET A 113 -13.31 -7.28 18.27
N GLU A 114 -14.41 -6.54 18.16
CA GLU A 114 -14.84 -5.60 19.19
C GLU A 114 -16.25 -5.94 19.68
N ASN A 115 -16.51 -5.69 20.96
CA ASN A 115 -17.83 -5.86 21.59
C ASN A 115 -18.41 -7.30 21.49
N VAL A 116 -17.56 -8.33 21.54
CA VAL A 116 -17.96 -9.74 21.45
C VAL A 116 -18.55 -10.22 22.78
N SER A 117 -19.83 -10.57 22.78
CA SER A 117 -20.54 -11.04 23.97
C SER A 117 -20.25 -12.52 24.26
N VAL A 118 -19.94 -12.84 25.51
CA VAL A 118 -19.62 -14.20 26.02
C VAL A 118 -20.63 -14.58 27.08
N ASN A 119 -21.51 -15.55 26.78
CA ASN A 119 -22.70 -15.83 27.61
C ASN A 119 -22.91 -17.30 27.98
N ALA A 120 -22.29 -18.24 27.28
CA ALA A 120 -22.54 -19.67 27.41
C ALA A 120 -21.26 -20.51 27.26
N THR A 121 -21.27 -21.69 27.90
CA THR A 121 -20.29 -22.75 27.63
C THR A 121 -20.49 -23.29 26.22
N ASP A 122 -19.42 -23.76 25.58
CA ASP A 122 -19.38 -24.28 24.21
C ASP A 122 -19.74 -23.26 23.11
N GLN A 123 -19.78 -21.96 23.45
CA GLN A 123 -19.91 -20.89 22.48
C GLN A 123 -18.70 -20.87 21.53
N GLU A 124 -18.94 -20.95 20.21
CA GLU A 124 -17.92 -20.74 19.19
C GLU A 124 -17.78 -19.26 18.85
N ILE A 125 -16.55 -18.73 18.90
CA ILE A 125 -16.21 -17.39 18.42
C ILE A 125 -15.21 -17.56 17.26
N LYS A 126 -15.55 -17.01 16.10
CA LYS A 126 -14.74 -17.14 14.87
C LYS A 126 -14.04 -15.82 14.56
N GLY A 127 -12.72 -15.80 14.71
CA GLY A 127 -11.87 -14.67 14.32
C GLY A 127 -11.24 -14.89 12.96
N LYS A 128 -11.20 -13.84 12.13
CA LYS A 128 -10.52 -13.88 10.83
C LYS A 128 -9.07 -13.44 10.99
N LEU A 129 -8.13 -14.31 10.64
CA LEU A 129 -6.71 -14.00 10.60
C LEU A 129 -6.34 -13.31 9.29
N SER A 130 -5.91 -12.07 9.41
CA SER A 130 -5.28 -11.31 8.34
C SER A 130 -3.77 -11.49 8.38
N VAL A 131 -3.15 -11.39 7.21
CA VAL A 131 -1.71 -11.60 7.01
C VAL A 131 -1.19 -10.46 6.15
N ALA A 132 -0.17 -9.76 6.64
CA ALA A 132 0.53 -8.71 5.90
C ALA A 132 2.04 -8.87 6.05
N ALA A 133 2.84 -8.32 5.13
CA ALA A 133 4.27 -8.17 5.39
C ALA A 133 4.46 -7.23 6.60
N ALA A 134 5.40 -7.54 7.49
CA ALA A 134 5.54 -6.83 8.78
C ALA A 134 5.93 -5.35 8.65
N ASP A 135 6.43 -4.97 7.48
CA ASP A 135 6.81 -3.62 7.11
C ASP A 135 5.81 -2.92 6.19
N ALA A 136 4.88 -3.64 5.55
CA ALA A 136 3.88 -3.04 4.68
C ALA A 136 3.07 -2.01 5.47
N LEU A 137 3.07 -0.76 5.01
CA LEU A 137 2.32 0.37 5.56
C LEU A 137 0.80 0.26 5.21
N GLY A 138 0.32 -0.98 5.10
CA GLY A 138 -0.77 -1.41 4.22
C GLY A 138 -2.13 -0.86 4.59
N LYS A 139 -2.58 0.12 3.79
CA LYS A 139 -3.99 0.55 3.71
C LYS A 139 -4.49 0.77 2.29
N ASN A 140 -3.66 0.50 1.27
CA ASN A 140 -3.96 0.78 -0.13
C ASN A 140 -3.25 -0.22 -1.06
N PHE A 141 -3.45 -0.01 -2.36
CA PHE A 141 -2.72 -0.66 -3.45
C PHE A 141 -1.23 -0.30 -3.46
N ILE A 142 -0.41 -1.20 -4.02
CA ILE A 142 1.03 -0.99 -4.29
C ILE A 142 1.40 -1.48 -5.69
N PHE A 143 2.48 -0.95 -6.27
CA PHE A 143 3.13 -1.52 -7.44
C PHE A 143 3.81 -2.83 -7.07
N SER A 144 3.33 -3.95 -7.61
CA SER A 144 4.01 -5.24 -7.50
C SER A 144 5.06 -5.43 -8.60
N GLU A 145 4.81 -4.88 -9.79
CA GLU A 145 5.70 -4.94 -10.95
C GLU A 145 5.59 -3.66 -11.77
N ILE A 146 6.71 -3.18 -12.31
CA ILE A 146 6.75 -2.08 -13.28
C ILE A 146 7.76 -2.44 -14.38
N PHE A 147 7.25 -2.78 -15.57
CA PHE A 147 8.05 -3.01 -16.76
C PHE A 147 8.08 -1.74 -17.62
N PHE A 148 8.78 -0.71 -17.12
CA PHE A 148 9.01 0.50 -17.90
C PHE A 148 10.18 0.36 -18.88
N ASN A 149 11.10 -0.59 -18.67
CA ASN A 149 12.38 -0.60 -19.37
C ASN A 149 12.25 -0.93 -20.87
N GLY A 150 11.23 -1.72 -21.24
CA GLY A 150 10.99 -2.20 -22.60
C GLY A 150 12.15 -3.05 -23.16
N GLU A 151 12.07 -3.36 -24.44
CA GLU A 151 13.08 -4.18 -25.12
C GLU A 151 13.57 -3.65 -26.47
N THR A 152 14.60 -4.31 -27.01
CA THR A 152 15.14 -3.99 -28.35
C THR A 152 15.06 -5.21 -29.25
N ASN A 153 14.01 -5.29 -30.07
CA ASN A 153 13.80 -6.40 -31.01
C ASN A 153 14.25 -6.00 -32.42
N SER A 154 15.16 -6.77 -33.02
CA SER A 154 15.67 -6.51 -34.38
C SER A 154 16.16 -5.05 -34.60
N GLY A 155 16.73 -4.43 -33.56
CA GLY A 155 17.20 -3.03 -33.57
C GLY A 155 16.12 -1.97 -33.36
N ARG A 156 14.85 -2.35 -33.19
CA ARG A 156 13.75 -1.44 -32.83
C ARG A 156 13.55 -1.44 -31.33
N MET A 157 13.45 -0.24 -30.75
CA MET A 157 13.09 -0.03 -29.35
C MET A 157 11.57 -0.20 -29.18
N MET A 158 11.17 -0.97 -28.17
CA MET A 158 9.79 -1.27 -27.84
C MET A 158 9.34 -0.46 -26.63
N HIS A 159 8.25 0.28 -26.83
CA HIS A 159 7.44 0.93 -25.79
C HIS A 159 6.06 0.28 -25.61
N PRO A 160 5.39 -0.26 -26.67
CA PRO A 160 4.09 -0.92 -26.52
C PRO A 160 4.06 -2.16 -25.59
N ASP A 161 5.21 -2.78 -25.34
CA ASP A 161 5.40 -3.94 -24.46
C ASP A 161 5.47 -3.56 -22.97
N GLN A 162 5.56 -2.26 -22.65
CA GLN A 162 5.63 -1.79 -21.27
C GLN A 162 4.32 -2.07 -20.53
N TYR A 163 4.40 -2.34 -19.22
CA TYR A 163 3.22 -2.56 -18.37
C TYR A 163 3.52 -2.25 -16.90
N PHE A 164 2.48 -2.13 -16.08
CA PHE A 164 2.60 -2.15 -14.63
C PHE A 164 1.52 -3.02 -13.98
N VAL A 165 1.80 -3.55 -12.79
CA VAL A 165 0.93 -4.48 -12.08
C VAL A 165 0.68 -3.98 -10.67
N VAL A 166 -0.59 -3.70 -10.39
CA VAL A 166 -1.05 -3.15 -9.12
C VAL A 166 -1.59 -4.28 -8.26
N PHE A 167 -1.14 -4.36 -7.01
CA PHE A 167 -1.50 -5.41 -6.05
C PHE A 167 -2.25 -4.83 -4.86
N ASN A 168 -3.32 -5.50 -4.42
CA ASN A 168 -4.01 -5.17 -3.19
C ASN A 168 -3.29 -5.83 -2.00
N ALA A 169 -2.47 -5.03 -1.30
CA ALA A 169 -1.73 -5.45 -0.11
C ALA A 169 -2.56 -5.45 1.19
N THR A 170 -3.86 -5.18 1.13
CA THR A 170 -4.73 -5.06 2.31
C THR A 170 -5.54 -6.32 2.59
N GLU A 171 -6.15 -6.38 3.77
CA GLU A 171 -7.10 -7.42 4.19
C GLU A 171 -8.52 -7.25 3.62
N ASP A 172 -8.82 -6.09 3.01
CA ASP A 172 -10.14 -5.72 2.48
C ASP A 172 -10.17 -5.72 0.95
N THR A 173 -11.35 -5.90 0.36
CA THR A 173 -11.54 -5.68 -1.08
C THR A 173 -11.47 -4.18 -1.37
N LEU A 174 -10.42 -3.77 -2.08
CA LEU A 174 -10.29 -2.40 -2.60
C LEU A 174 -10.94 -2.31 -3.98
N TYR A 175 -11.43 -1.13 -4.36
CA TYR A 175 -11.95 -0.88 -5.70
C TYR A 175 -10.94 -0.08 -6.51
N ALA A 176 -10.64 -0.53 -7.73
CA ALA A 176 -9.65 0.10 -8.59
C ALA A 176 -10.14 1.41 -9.23
N ASP A 177 -11.45 1.61 -9.41
CA ASP A 177 -12.11 2.80 -9.96
C ASP A 177 -11.48 4.13 -9.46
N GLY A 178 -10.91 4.95 -10.34
CA GLY A 178 -10.27 6.22 -9.95
C GLY A 178 -8.83 6.08 -9.42
N LEU A 179 -8.29 4.87 -9.33
CA LEU A 179 -6.86 4.69 -9.05
C LEU A 179 -6.07 5.23 -10.23
N SER A 180 -5.10 6.09 -9.94
CA SER A 180 -4.41 6.88 -10.95
C SER A 180 -2.91 6.67 -10.83
N VAL A 181 -2.26 6.32 -11.93
CA VAL A 181 -0.80 6.21 -12.05
C VAL A 181 -0.30 7.40 -12.83
N ALA A 182 0.59 8.19 -12.22
CA ALA A 182 1.24 9.35 -12.83
C ALA A 182 2.73 9.10 -13.03
N VAL A 183 3.36 9.93 -13.85
CA VAL A 183 4.82 10.04 -13.96
C VAL A 183 5.28 11.46 -13.61
N THR A 184 6.43 11.60 -12.97
CA THR A 184 6.93 12.91 -12.51
C THR A 184 7.27 13.86 -13.66
N GLN A 185 7.02 15.15 -13.49
CA GLN A 185 7.37 16.19 -14.47
C GLN A 185 8.87 16.54 -14.44
N GLN A 186 9.46 16.61 -13.25
CA GLN A 186 10.91 16.79 -13.11
C GLN A 186 11.60 15.52 -13.62
N ILE A 187 12.64 15.72 -14.42
CA ILE A 187 13.53 14.65 -14.86
C ILE A 187 14.60 14.41 -13.78
N CYS A 188 14.71 13.18 -13.30
CA CYS A 188 15.51 12.86 -12.10
C CYS A 188 17.03 13.02 -12.29
N PHE A 189 17.57 12.89 -13.50
CA PHE A 189 19.00 13.09 -13.76
C PHE A 189 19.39 14.55 -14.01
N GLN A 190 18.42 15.42 -14.27
CA GLN A 190 18.67 16.84 -14.54
C GLN A 190 18.88 17.62 -13.23
N ASN A 191 19.36 18.86 -13.36
CA ASN A 191 19.24 19.83 -12.26
C ASN A 191 17.74 20.10 -12.01
N LYS A 192 17.43 20.59 -10.80
CA LYS A 192 16.12 21.18 -10.48
C LYS A 192 15.73 22.21 -11.55
N GLN A 193 14.51 22.08 -12.06
CA GLN A 193 13.87 23.13 -12.84
C GLN A 193 13.56 24.34 -11.95
N MET A 194 13.44 25.53 -12.54
CA MET A 194 13.30 26.79 -11.79
C MET A 194 12.07 26.84 -10.86
N TRP A 195 11.03 26.07 -11.19
CA TRP A 195 9.80 25.93 -10.41
C TRP A 195 9.88 24.89 -9.28
N TYR A 196 10.88 23.99 -9.29
CA TYR A 196 10.91 22.77 -8.46
C TYR A 196 10.69 23.03 -6.97
N ASP A 197 11.44 23.98 -6.41
CA ASP A 197 11.43 24.29 -4.96
C ASP A 197 10.16 25.03 -4.51
N SER A 198 9.25 25.39 -5.42
CA SER A 198 7.92 25.92 -5.09
C SER A 198 6.85 24.85 -4.89
N TYR A 199 7.17 23.58 -5.19
CA TYR A 199 6.24 22.44 -5.09
C TYR A 199 6.81 21.33 -4.21
N TYR A 200 8.03 20.88 -4.49
CA TYR A 200 8.64 19.75 -3.79
C TYR A 200 9.21 20.18 -2.43
N PRO A 201 9.01 19.42 -1.33
CA PRO A 201 8.46 18.05 -1.28
C PRO A 201 6.95 17.95 -1.01
N ASP A 202 6.25 19.04 -0.73
CA ASP A 202 4.85 19.02 -0.28
C ASP A 202 3.87 18.64 -1.41
N ARG A 203 4.25 18.89 -2.66
CA ARG A 203 3.58 18.46 -3.87
C ARG A 203 4.58 17.92 -4.90
N VAL A 204 4.19 16.92 -5.66
CA VAL A 204 4.97 16.32 -6.74
C VAL A 204 4.39 16.77 -8.08
N PRO A 205 5.08 17.61 -8.85
CA PRO A 205 4.74 17.91 -10.25
C PRO A 205 4.77 16.66 -11.12
N ILE A 206 3.72 16.44 -11.93
CA ILE A 206 3.52 15.27 -12.79
C ILE A 206 3.33 15.66 -14.26
N GLY A 207 3.87 14.86 -15.16
CA GLY A 207 3.79 15.10 -16.60
C GLY A 207 2.46 14.66 -17.23
N GLY A 208 1.74 13.78 -16.54
CA GLY A 208 0.44 13.23 -16.94
C GLY A 208 0.07 12.06 -16.03
N PHE A 209 -1.11 11.48 -16.24
CA PHE A 209 -1.56 10.30 -15.50
C PHE A 209 -2.59 9.48 -16.27
N VAL A 210 -2.71 8.20 -15.93
CA VAL A 210 -3.78 7.30 -16.38
C VAL A 210 -4.63 6.87 -15.21
N THR A 211 -5.95 6.87 -15.37
CA THR A 211 -6.91 6.54 -14.31
C THR A 211 -7.78 5.34 -14.70
N VAL A 212 -7.91 4.36 -13.80
CA VAL A 212 -8.85 3.25 -13.95
C VAL A 212 -10.28 3.80 -14.05
N PRO A 213 -11.07 3.48 -15.09
CA PRO A 213 -12.45 3.97 -15.22
C PRO A 213 -13.38 3.40 -14.14
N GLY A 214 -14.63 3.87 -14.09
CA GLY A 214 -15.69 3.30 -13.24
C GLY A 214 -16.36 4.27 -12.25
N ASN A 215 -17.47 3.85 -11.66
CA ASN A 215 -18.31 4.67 -10.78
C ASN A 215 -17.84 4.75 -9.31
N GLY A 216 -16.84 3.95 -8.93
CA GLY A 216 -16.35 3.79 -7.55
C GLY A 216 -16.49 2.36 -7.02
N LYS A 217 -17.22 1.47 -7.70
CA LYS A 217 -17.44 0.08 -7.31
C LYS A 217 -17.39 -0.96 -8.45
N ASP A 218 -17.02 -0.58 -9.66
CA ASP A 218 -17.09 -1.45 -10.84
C ASP A 218 -15.92 -2.45 -10.91
N HIS A 219 -14.77 -2.12 -10.31
CA HIS A 219 -13.55 -2.92 -10.40
C HIS A 219 -13.02 -3.36 -9.02
N PRO A 220 -13.68 -4.31 -8.33
CA PRO A 220 -13.19 -4.87 -7.07
C PRO A 220 -11.91 -5.70 -7.27
N VAL A 221 -10.91 -5.50 -6.40
CA VAL A 221 -9.67 -6.27 -6.33
C VAL A 221 -9.60 -6.93 -4.96
N ALA A 222 -9.65 -8.25 -4.93
CA ALA A 222 -9.69 -9.01 -3.67
C ALA A 222 -8.37 -8.87 -2.87
N PRO A 223 -8.39 -9.14 -1.55
CA PRO A 223 -7.18 -9.24 -0.72
C PRO A 223 -6.12 -10.19 -1.30
N GLY A 224 -4.92 -9.66 -1.52
CA GLY A 224 -3.81 -10.40 -2.14
C GLY A 224 -4.01 -10.74 -3.62
N ASP A 225 -4.97 -10.11 -4.30
CA ASP A 225 -5.13 -10.14 -5.76
C ASP A 225 -4.46 -8.90 -6.39
N LYS A 226 -4.28 -8.93 -7.71
CA LYS A 226 -3.65 -7.88 -8.51
C LYS A 226 -4.40 -7.65 -9.80
N PHE A 227 -4.13 -6.53 -10.47
CA PHE A 227 -4.53 -6.27 -11.85
C PHE A 227 -3.37 -5.68 -12.66
N VAL A 228 -3.43 -5.88 -13.97
CA VAL A 228 -2.39 -5.52 -14.93
C VAL A 228 -2.90 -4.39 -15.82
N VAL A 229 -2.07 -3.37 -16.02
CA VAL A 229 -2.29 -2.34 -17.03
C VAL A 229 -1.14 -2.42 -18.04
N ALA A 230 -1.45 -2.81 -19.27
CA ALA A 230 -0.48 -2.76 -20.36
C ALA A 230 -0.41 -1.35 -20.95
N PHE A 231 0.68 -1.01 -21.64
CA PHE A 231 0.68 0.14 -22.54
C PHE A 231 -0.21 -0.21 -23.74
N THR A 232 0.14 -1.28 -24.47
CA THR A 232 -0.69 -1.86 -25.54
C THR A 232 -0.95 -3.34 -25.26
N ALA A 233 -2.20 -3.73 -25.04
CA ALA A 233 -2.61 -5.07 -24.59
C ALA A 233 -2.74 -6.08 -25.75
N ILE A 234 -1.68 -6.28 -26.51
CA ILE A 234 -1.63 -7.23 -27.64
C ILE A 234 -0.64 -8.38 -27.40
N ASP A 235 -0.64 -9.37 -28.30
CA ASP A 235 0.40 -10.40 -28.32
C ASP A 235 1.64 -9.89 -29.05
N HIS A 236 2.55 -9.25 -28.31
CA HIS A 236 3.83 -8.77 -28.85
C HIS A 236 4.74 -9.92 -29.29
N SER A 237 4.57 -11.13 -28.73
CA SER A 237 5.34 -12.33 -29.07
C SER A 237 4.97 -12.94 -30.42
N SER A 238 3.80 -12.58 -30.97
CA SER A 238 3.37 -12.98 -32.33
C SER A 238 4.24 -12.42 -33.46
N VAL A 239 5.04 -11.37 -33.19
CA VAL A 239 5.88 -10.70 -34.18
C VAL A 239 7.18 -11.48 -34.40
N THR A 240 7.45 -11.86 -35.66
CA THR A 240 8.66 -12.62 -36.00
C THR A 240 9.94 -11.82 -35.71
N GLY A 241 10.87 -12.42 -34.95
CA GLY A 241 12.14 -11.79 -34.54
C GLY A 241 12.03 -10.93 -33.29
N TYR A 242 10.96 -11.10 -32.50
CA TYR A 242 10.74 -10.49 -31.19
C TYR A 242 10.88 -11.57 -30.10
N ASP A 243 12.05 -12.23 -30.04
CA ASP A 243 12.28 -13.50 -29.32
C ASP A 243 12.12 -13.43 -27.78
N HIS A 244 11.86 -12.25 -27.24
CA HIS A 244 11.74 -11.93 -25.80
C HIS A 244 10.48 -11.11 -25.46
N ALA A 245 9.65 -10.84 -26.46
CA ALA A 245 8.33 -10.24 -26.28
C ALA A 245 7.36 -11.23 -25.63
N VAL A 246 6.28 -10.69 -25.06
CA VAL A 246 5.27 -11.45 -24.33
C VAL A 246 3.85 -11.14 -24.79
N ASP A 247 2.95 -12.05 -24.50
CA ASP A 247 1.51 -11.86 -24.68
C ASP A 247 0.95 -10.98 -23.53
N LEU A 248 0.38 -9.82 -23.87
CA LEU A 248 -0.31 -8.91 -22.95
C LEU A 248 -1.84 -8.85 -23.20
N THR A 249 -2.40 -9.73 -24.04
CA THR A 249 -3.82 -9.74 -24.43
C THR A 249 -4.82 -9.96 -23.29
N GLY A 250 -4.35 -10.37 -22.11
CA GLY A 250 -5.12 -10.57 -20.91
C GLY A 250 -4.91 -9.52 -19.82
N ALA A 251 -4.28 -8.38 -20.13
CA ALA A 251 -4.26 -7.25 -19.22
C ALA A 251 -5.70 -6.81 -18.86
N ASP A 252 -5.90 -6.31 -17.63
CA ASP A 252 -7.22 -5.89 -17.17
C ASP A 252 -7.62 -4.50 -17.73
N PHE A 253 -6.61 -3.68 -18.07
CA PHE A 253 -6.77 -2.40 -18.79
C PHE A 253 -5.58 -2.14 -19.73
N GLU A 254 -5.74 -1.20 -20.66
CA GLU A 254 -4.64 -0.67 -21.47
C GLU A 254 -4.62 0.86 -21.56
N ILE A 255 -3.57 1.43 -22.17
CA ILE A 255 -3.37 2.88 -22.26
C ILE A 255 -3.40 3.30 -23.73
N TYR A 256 -4.56 3.77 -24.18
CA TYR A 256 -4.77 4.19 -25.56
C TYR A 256 -4.67 5.71 -25.75
N TYR A 257 -3.76 6.13 -26.62
CA TYR A 257 -3.56 7.55 -27.02
C TYR A 257 -4.49 8.01 -28.15
N GLY A 258 -5.14 7.06 -28.83
CA GLY A 258 -5.96 7.37 -30.01
C GLY A 258 -5.26 7.12 -31.34
N PRO A 259 -6.01 7.19 -32.45
CA PRO A 259 -5.51 6.85 -33.78
C PRO A 259 -4.54 7.90 -34.35
N GLU A 260 -4.52 9.12 -33.80
CA GLU A 260 -3.63 10.21 -34.24
C GLU A 260 -2.15 9.89 -33.94
N GLU A 261 -1.88 9.26 -32.79
CA GLU A 261 -0.55 8.75 -32.41
C GLU A 261 -0.21 7.39 -33.06
N LYS A 262 -1.13 6.85 -33.89
CA LYS A 262 -1.05 5.51 -34.53
C LYS A 262 -0.97 4.38 -33.51
N ASP A 263 -1.57 4.59 -32.35
CA ASP A 263 -1.68 3.60 -31.30
C ASP A 263 -2.65 2.47 -31.68
N VAL A 264 -2.43 1.28 -31.13
CA VAL A 264 -3.19 0.07 -31.45
C VAL A 264 -4.16 -0.23 -30.31
N ASP A 265 -5.45 -0.03 -30.57
CA ASP A 265 -6.54 -0.34 -29.63
C ASP A 265 -6.86 -1.85 -29.64
N ASN A 266 -6.90 -2.50 -28.47
CA ASN A 266 -7.47 -3.83 -28.29
C ASN A 266 -8.91 -3.69 -27.74
N PRO A 267 -9.95 -3.83 -28.57
CA PRO A 267 -11.33 -3.59 -28.16
C PRO A 267 -11.89 -4.61 -27.15
N GLU A 268 -11.12 -5.65 -26.80
CA GLU A 268 -11.46 -6.61 -25.73
C GLU A 268 -10.88 -6.22 -24.35
N VAL A 269 -10.01 -5.21 -24.28
CA VAL A 269 -9.39 -4.70 -23.05
C VAL A 269 -9.86 -3.26 -22.79
N PRO A 270 -10.43 -2.95 -21.61
CA PRO A 270 -10.91 -1.59 -21.34
C PRO A 270 -9.79 -0.55 -21.27
N ASN A 271 -10.00 0.59 -21.93
CA ASN A 271 -9.08 1.72 -21.90
C ASN A 271 -9.09 2.49 -20.58
N MET A 272 -7.89 2.81 -20.08
CA MET A 272 -7.69 3.77 -18.99
C MET A 272 -8.09 5.19 -19.45
N LEU A 273 -8.55 6.02 -18.51
CA LEU A 273 -8.72 7.45 -18.77
C LEU A 273 -7.34 8.14 -18.78
N LEU A 274 -6.85 8.49 -19.95
CA LEU A 274 -5.57 9.17 -20.14
C LEU A 274 -5.68 10.69 -19.94
N VAL A 275 -4.74 11.25 -19.18
CA VAL A 275 -4.44 12.67 -19.09
C VAL A 275 -2.99 12.88 -19.49
N ASP A 276 -2.80 13.35 -20.72
CA ASP A 276 -1.49 13.72 -21.25
C ASP A 276 -1.23 15.23 -21.07
N PHE A 277 -0.48 15.61 -20.03
CA PHE A 277 -0.29 17.02 -19.66
C PHE A 277 0.98 17.61 -20.30
N MET A 278 1.00 17.64 -21.63
CA MET A 278 2.08 18.20 -22.44
C MET A 278 2.20 19.72 -22.30
N THR A 279 3.36 20.22 -21.89
CA THR A 279 3.65 21.66 -21.75
C THR A 279 5.10 21.98 -22.11
N LYS A 280 5.49 23.27 -22.14
CA LYS A 280 6.90 23.67 -22.29
C LYS A 280 7.85 23.06 -21.25
N ALA A 281 7.32 22.57 -20.12
CA ALA A 281 8.08 21.96 -19.04
C ALA A 281 7.67 20.50 -18.76
N SER A 282 6.86 19.87 -19.61
CA SER A 282 6.33 18.52 -19.41
C SER A 282 6.34 17.73 -20.71
N TYR A 283 6.81 16.49 -20.63
CA TYR A 283 6.82 15.51 -21.72
C TYR A 283 5.61 14.55 -21.67
N GLY A 284 4.55 14.93 -20.95
CA GLY A 284 3.31 14.16 -20.96
C GLY A 284 3.31 12.96 -20.01
N PHE A 285 2.31 12.10 -20.14
CA PHE A 285 2.39 10.75 -19.61
C PHE A 285 3.21 9.89 -20.57
N PHE A 286 4.17 9.12 -20.06
CA PHE A 286 4.76 7.95 -20.73
C PHE A 286 5.70 7.24 -19.75
N MET A 287 5.96 5.94 -19.95
CA MET A 287 6.96 5.23 -19.15
C MET A 287 8.33 5.33 -19.80
N HIS A 288 9.15 6.30 -19.38
CA HIS A 288 10.49 6.49 -19.96
C HIS A 288 11.38 5.24 -19.72
N PRO A 289 11.98 4.62 -20.75
CA PRO A 289 12.67 3.32 -20.65
C PRO A 289 13.91 3.32 -19.75
N ARG A 290 14.50 4.50 -19.50
CA ARG A 290 15.59 4.69 -18.51
C ARG A 290 15.11 5.15 -17.13
N GLY A 291 13.79 5.14 -16.86
CA GLY A 291 13.23 5.52 -15.57
C GLY A 291 13.37 7.01 -15.19
N TYR A 292 13.65 7.90 -16.15
CA TYR A 292 13.98 9.30 -15.87
C TYR A 292 12.84 10.17 -15.35
N ILE A 293 11.62 9.71 -15.52
CA ILE A 293 10.40 10.21 -14.88
C ILE A 293 9.82 9.04 -14.10
N SER A 294 9.52 9.27 -12.83
CA SER A 294 9.25 8.20 -11.88
C SER A 294 7.76 7.95 -11.73
N PRO A 295 7.32 6.67 -11.68
CA PRO A 295 5.91 6.34 -11.46
C PRO A 295 5.49 6.61 -10.01
N LEU A 296 4.29 7.14 -9.84
CA LEU A 296 3.62 7.29 -8.55
C LEU A 296 2.12 7.01 -8.69
N MET A 297 1.48 6.63 -7.59
CA MET A 297 0.09 6.22 -7.53
C MET A 297 -0.70 7.10 -6.57
N PHE A 298 -1.90 7.50 -6.94
CA PHE A 298 -2.82 8.26 -6.09
C PHE A 298 -4.27 7.87 -6.40
N LYS A 299 -5.21 8.31 -5.55
CA LYS A 299 -6.63 7.97 -5.68
C LYS A 299 -7.51 9.20 -5.95
N LEU A 300 -8.36 9.07 -6.97
CA LEU A 300 -9.52 9.92 -7.22
C LEU A 300 -10.78 9.28 -6.63
N GLU A 301 -11.83 10.08 -6.44
CA GLU A 301 -13.10 9.66 -5.85
C GLU A 301 -13.77 8.51 -6.63
N ASN A 302 -13.60 8.49 -7.95
CA ASN A 302 -14.05 7.46 -8.88
C ASN A 302 -13.32 7.63 -10.23
N GLY A 303 -13.53 6.70 -11.15
CA GLY A 303 -12.95 6.65 -12.49
C GLY A 303 -13.84 7.32 -13.56
N LYS A 304 -14.42 8.48 -13.28
CA LYS A 304 -15.19 9.24 -14.26
C LYS A 304 -14.42 10.45 -14.79
N GLN A 305 -14.66 10.79 -16.05
CA GLN A 305 -14.06 11.97 -16.69
C GLN A 305 -14.38 13.29 -15.94
N GLU A 306 -15.55 13.42 -15.32
CA GLU A 306 -15.89 14.59 -14.49
C GLU A 306 -14.95 14.77 -13.29
N THR A 307 -14.56 13.66 -12.66
CA THR A 307 -13.65 13.62 -11.50
C THR A 307 -12.20 13.90 -11.94
N VAL A 308 -11.79 13.36 -13.09
CA VAL A 308 -10.49 13.64 -13.73
C VAL A 308 -10.38 15.13 -14.09
N ASN A 309 -11.41 15.70 -14.74
CA ASN A 309 -11.45 17.11 -15.12
C ASN A 309 -11.46 18.06 -13.90
N LYS A 310 -12.17 17.68 -12.84
CA LYS A 310 -12.15 18.39 -11.55
C LYS A 310 -10.75 18.38 -10.94
N PHE A 311 -10.10 17.20 -10.88
CA PHE A 311 -8.75 17.08 -10.35
C PHE A 311 -7.76 17.98 -11.10
N LEU A 312 -7.77 17.94 -12.44
CA LEU A 312 -6.97 18.84 -13.29
C LEU A 312 -7.17 20.31 -12.92
N LYS A 313 -8.43 20.77 -12.88
CA LYS A 313 -8.76 22.17 -12.56
C LYS A 313 -8.30 22.60 -11.16
N GLU A 314 -8.35 21.69 -10.18
CA GLU A 314 -7.99 21.97 -8.78
C GLU A 314 -6.50 21.83 -8.48
N ASN A 315 -5.72 21.15 -9.35
CA ASN A 315 -4.33 20.76 -9.08
C ASN A 315 -3.32 21.24 -10.14
N THR A 316 -3.78 21.94 -11.19
CA THR A 316 -2.93 22.71 -12.11
C THR A 316 -2.78 24.15 -11.62
N SER A 317 -1.53 24.62 -11.54
CA SER A 317 -1.17 26.00 -11.21
C SER A 317 -0.15 26.55 -12.19
N GLU A 318 -0.04 27.87 -12.25
CA GLU A 318 0.95 28.57 -13.07
C GLU A 318 2.19 28.90 -12.22
N SER A 319 3.37 28.52 -12.70
CA SER A 319 4.64 29.03 -12.18
C SER A 319 5.16 30.11 -13.13
N LYS A 320 5.45 31.28 -12.58
CA LYS A 320 6.15 32.37 -13.28
C LYS A 320 7.52 32.51 -12.65
N THR A 321 8.57 32.56 -13.45
CA THR A 321 9.93 32.81 -12.94
C THR A 321 10.65 33.83 -13.79
N LEU A 322 11.20 34.84 -13.12
CA LEU A 322 12.00 35.89 -13.72
C LEU A 322 13.40 35.36 -14.04
N ILE A 323 13.81 35.43 -15.30
CA ILE A 323 15.19 35.29 -15.74
C ILE A 323 15.80 36.69 -15.78
N PRO A 324 16.75 37.04 -14.88
CA PRO A 324 17.35 38.35 -14.86
C PRO A 324 18.09 38.67 -16.15
N LYS A 325 18.05 39.94 -16.57
CA LYS A 325 18.87 40.47 -17.66
C LYS A 325 20.35 40.13 -17.45
N THR A 326 21.02 39.67 -18.50
CA THR A 326 22.48 39.49 -18.53
C THR A 326 23.15 40.58 -19.38
N ALA A 327 24.47 40.50 -19.58
CA ALA A 327 25.19 41.39 -20.48
C ALA A 327 24.75 41.25 -21.96
N THR A 328 24.19 40.09 -22.35
CA THR A 328 23.86 39.73 -23.74
C THR A 328 22.40 39.32 -23.97
N THR A 329 21.62 39.07 -22.91
CA THR A 329 20.20 38.71 -22.98
C THR A 329 19.33 39.71 -22.21
N PRO A 330 18.14 40.07 -22.72
CA PRO A 330 17.16 40.86 -21.96
C PRO A 330 16.63 40.08 -20.74
N GLU A 331 15.86 40.76 -19.91
CA GLU A 331 15.04 40.13 -18.87
C GLU A 331 13.85 39.41 -19.52
N GLU A 332 13.50 38.24 -19.00
CA GLU A 332 12.38 37.41 -19.49
C GLU A 332 11.58 36.85 -18.30
N ILE A 333 10.26 36.72 -18.45
CA ILE A 333 9.43 35.95 -17.53
C ILE A 333 9.06 34.65 -18.24
N VAL A 334 9.51 33.52 -17.69
CA VAL A 334 9.10 32.20 -18.14
C VAL A 334 7.87 31.77 -17.37
N GLU A 335 6.78 31.52 -18.10
CA GLU A 335 5.50 31.04 -17.58
C GLU A 335 5.30 29.58 -17.99
N VAL A 336 5.05 28.72 -17.01
CA VAL A 336 4.79 27.29 -17.21
C VAL A 336 3.61 26.83 -16.37
N GLN A 337 2.73 26.01 -16.96
CA GLN A 337 1.70 25.32 -16.20
C GLN A 337 2.28 24.04 -15.58
N ILE A 338 1.93 23.81 -14.32
CA ILE A 338 2.39 22.70 -13.49
C ILE A 338 1.15 21.99 -12.95
N LEU A 339 0.94 20.74 -13.35
CA LEU A 339 0.02 19.82 -12.70
C LEU A 339 0.78 19.12 -11.57
N SER A 340 0.21 19.03 -10.36
CA SER A 340 0.91 18.41 -9.22
C SER A 340 -0.01 17.62 -8.30
N VAL A 341 0.48 16.51 -7.75
CA VAL A 341 -0.20 15.72 -6.71
C VAL A 341 0.30 16.16 -5.34
N ALA A 342 -0.59 16.34 -4.35
CA ALA A 342 -0.16 16.56 -2.97
C ALA A 342 0.49 15.30 -2.40
N THR A 343 1.62 15.43 -1.69
CA THR A 343 2.43 14.27 -1.28
C THR A 343 1.72 13.35 -0.28
N ASP A 344 0.81 13.90 0.53
CA ASP A 344 -0.06 13.16 1.44
C ASP A 344 -1.17 12.33 0.74
N ARG A 345 -1.41 12.58 -0.56
CA ARG A 345 -2.34 11.82 -1.40
C ARG A 345 -1.68 10.72 -2.22
N ILE A 346 -0.34 10.62 -2.17
CA ILE A 346 0.41 9.58 -2.86
C ILE A 346 0.33 8.29 -2.02
N ILE A 347 -0.06 7.21 -2.67
CA ILE A 347 -0.33 5.91 -2.07
C ILE A 347 0.89 4.99 -2.15
N ASP A 348 1.57 5.00 -3.28
CA ASP A 348 2.83 4.29 -3.55
C ASP A 348 3.58 5.05 -4.65
N GLY A 349 4.89 4.85 -4.75
CA GLY A 349 5.72 5.44 -5.79
C GLY A 349 7.12 4.84 -5.80
N VAL A 350 7.77 4.87 -6.95
CA VAL A 350 9.09 4.25 -7.13
C VAL A 350 10.02 5.27 -7.76
N GLN A 351 11.02 5.73 -7.01
CA GLN A 351 12.08 6.58 -7.55
C GLN A 351 12.91 5.75 -8.53
N THR A 352 12.74 5.99 -9.82
CA THR A 352 13.48 5.32 -10.89
C THR A 352 14.62 6.19 -11.43
N SER A 353 15.62 5.54 -12.06
CA SER A 353 16.55 6.13 -13.04
C SER A 353 17.31 4.99 -13.74
N ASP A 354 18.42 5.29 -14.41
CA ASP A 354 19.39 4.31 -14.89
C ASP A 354 20.76 4.44 -14.20
N VAL A 355 21.57 3.38 -14.23
CA VAL A 355 22.93 3.37 -13.66
C VAL A 355 23.85 4.42 -14.30
N PRO A 356 23.81 4.68 -15.62
CA PRO A 356 24.62 5.74 -16.25
C PRO A 356 24.38 7.17 -15.77
N GLN A 357 23.15 7.56 -15.42
CA GLN A 357 22.83 8.93 -14.99
C GLN A 357 22.53 9.08 -13.49
N ASP A 358 22.03 8.01 -12.86
CA ASP A 358 21.53 7.98 -11.48
C ASP A 358 20.43 9.05 -11.22
N VAL A 359 20.09 9.28 -9.96
CA VAL A 359 19.16 10.32 -9.47
C VAL A 359 19.98 11.51 -8.99
N LYS A 360 19.95 12.60 -9.74
CA LYS A 360 20.60 13.88 -9.41
C LYS A 360 19.68 14.81 -8.62
N THR A 361 18.40 14.82 -8.97
CA THR A 361 17.32 15.54 -8.32
C THR A 361 16.28 14.49 -7.95
N ARG A 362 15.91 14.37 -6.66
CA ARG A 362 14.80 13.51 -6.26
C ARG A 362 13.51 13.97 -6.93
N VAL A 363 12.63 13.05 -7.26
CA VAL A 363 11.33 13.37 -7.85
C VAL A 363 10.18 12.66 -7.14
N ILE A 364 10.47 11.59 -6.40
CA ILE A 364 9.58 11.00 -5.39
C ILE A 364 10.06 11.43 -3.98
N PRO A 365 9.17 12.04 -3.15
CA PRO A 365 9.45 12.39 -1.75
C PRO A 365 9.85 11.18 -0.90
N GLU A 366 10.74 11.38 0.07
CA GLU A 366 11.25 10.30 0.92
C GLU A 366 10.20 9.66 1.84
N SER A 367 9.07 10.36 2.07
CA SER A 367 7.88 9.82 2.74
C SER A 367 7.14 8.78 1.91
N VAL A 368 7.30 8.80 0.59
CA VAL A 368 6.71 7.84 -0.37
C VAL A 368 7.75 6.79 -0.75
N ASP A 369 8.95 7.21 -1.12
CA ASP A 369 10.08 6.32 -1.39
C ASP A 369 11.40 7.02 -1.03
N ARG A 370 12.13 6.52 -0.04
CA ARG A 370 13.50 7.00 0.28
C ARG A 370 14.59 6.36 -0.59
N GLY A 371 14.24 5.31 -1.32
CA GLY A 371 15.13 4.52 -2.15
C GLY A 371 15.34 5.05 -3.56
N LYS A 372 15.85 4.14 -4.41
CA LYS A 372 15.79 4.20 -5.88
C LYS A 372 15.88 2.81 -6.50
N PHE A 373 15.20 2.60 -7.63
CA PHE A 373 15.39 1.47 -8.54
C PHE A 373 16.13 1.93 -9.80
N LEU A 374 17.19 1.21 -10.20
CA LEU A 374 18.03 1.57 -11.35
C LEU A 374 18.08 0.44 -12.39
N VAL A 375 17.83 0.79 -13.65
CA VAL A 375 18.10 -0.08 -14.81
C VAL A 375 19.50 0.17 -15.37
N ASN A 376 20.10 -0.80 -16.05
CA ASN A 376 21.43 -0.66 -16.65
C ASN A 376 21.45 0.14 -17.97
N GLY A 377 20.28 0.55 -18.47
CA GLY A 377 20.13 1.49 -19.58
C GLY A 377 18.80 1.32 -20.33
N CYS A 378 18.69 1.96 -21.50
CA CYS A 378 17.52 1.88 -22.39
C CYS A 378 17.26 0.44 -22.87
N HIS A 379 16.00 -0.02 -22.82
CA HIS A 379 15.50 -1.19 -23.57
C HIS A 379 16.32 -2.47 -23.37
N ARG A 380 16.55 -2.80 -22.09
CA ARG A 380 17.37 -3.93 -21.62
C ARG A 380 16.54 -5.10 -21.07
N GLN A 381 15.21 -5.08 -21.16
CA GLN A 381 14.31 -6.07 -20.55
C GLN A 381 14.60 -6.24 -19.06
N GLU A 382 14.57 -5.14 -18.32
CA GLU A 382 14.79 -5.13 -16.87
C GLU A 382 13.49 -4.75 -16.17
N LEU A 383 12.81 -5.76 -15.63
CA LEU A 383 11.59 -5.65 -14.85
C LEU A 383 11.94 -5.20 -13.42
N ALA A 384 11.31 -4.12 -12.96
CA ALA A 384 11.23 -3.84 -11.53
C ALA A 384 10.14 -4.73 -10.93
N ILE A 385 10.52 -5.69 -10.08
CA ILE A 385 9.57 -6.50 -9.32
C ILE A 385 9.76 -6.27 -7.82
N ARG A 386 8.66 -6.01 -7.11
CA ARG A 386 8.66 -5.84 -5.67
C ARG A 386 8.99 -7.18 -5.00
N ARG A 387 9.79 -7.17 -3.93
CA ARG A 387 10.30 -8.39 -3.27
C ARG A 387 9.14 -9.17 -2.69
N GLN A 388 9.05 -10.42 -3.10
CA GLN A 388 8.02 -11.35 -2.66
C GLN A 388 8.32 -11.88 -1.25
N VAL A 389 7.32 -11.83 -0.38
CA VAL A 389 7.27 -12.53 0.91
C VAL A 389 6.27 -13.68 0.75
N LYS A 390 6.74 -14.93 0.82
CA LYS A 390 5.86 -16.11 0.70
C LYS A 390 5.32 -16.52 2.06
N VAL A 391 4.01 -16.71 2.15
CA VAL A 391 3.33 -17.16 3.37
C VAL A 391 2.34 -18.26 2.98
N GLY A 392 2.58 -19.48 3.44
CA GLY A 392 1.91 -20.67 2.91
C GLY A 392 2.07 -20.76 1.39
N ASN A 393 0.96 -20.83 0.66
CA ASN A 393 0.93 -20.86 -0.80
C ASN A 393 0.76 -19.48 -1.45
N ARG A 394 0.66 -18.39 -0.66
CA ARG A 394 0.41 -17.04 -1.17
C ARG A 394 1.66 -16.17 -1.18
N ILE A 395 1.68 -15.24 -2.14
CA ILE A 395 2.72 -14.24 -2.32
C ILE A 395 2.18 -12.90 -1.83
N PHE A 396 2.90 -12.31 -0.89
CA PHE A 396 2.79 -10.91 -0.48
C PHE A 396 4.01 -10.16 -0.98
N TYR A 397 4.01 -8.83 -0.85
CA TYR A 397 5.10 -7.99 -1.32
C TYR A 397 5.60 -7.08 -0.18
N LYS A 398 6.91 -6.91 -0.10
CA LYS A 398 7.58 -6.02 0.87
C LYS A 398 7.33 -4.56 0.51
N ASP A 399 6.97 -3.73 1.48
CA ASP A 399 6.78 -2.29 1.25
C ASP A 399 7.22 -1.44 2.44
N THR A 400 8.50 -1.05 2.44
CA THR A 400 9.09 -0.19 3.46
C THR A 400 9.13 1.29 3.06
N ASN A 401 8.50 1.70 1.95
CA ASN A 401 8.75 2.99 1.28
C ASN A 401 10.25 3.18 0.96
N ASN A 402 10.94 2.14 0.48
CA ASN A 402 12.33 2.19 0.03
C ASN A 402 12.57 1.22 -1.13
N SER A 403 12.43 1.68 -2.37
CA SER A 403 12.61 0.85 -3.57
C SER A 403 13.99 0.17 -3.69
N SER A 404 15.05 0.68 -3.03
CA SER A 404 16.35 0.00 -2.93
C SER A 404 16.26 -1.32 -2.14
N GLU A 405 15.38 -1.35 -1.15
CA GLU A 405 15.08 -2.50 -0.31
C GLU A 405 13.90 -3.32 -0.84
N ASP A 406 12.91 -2.67 -1.45
CA ASP A 406 11.62 -3.25 -1.79
C ASP A 406 11.56 -3.78 -3.21
N MET A 407 12.38 -3.27 -4.13
CA MET A 407 12.43 -3.74 -5.53
C MET A 407 13.67 -4.59 -5.80
N VAL A 408 13.56 -5.50 -6.76
CA VAL A 408 14.70 -6.19 -7.40
C VAL A 408 14.54 -6.15 -8.92
N MET A 409 15.67 -6.13 -9.62
CA MET A 409 15.67 -6.26 -11.07
C MET A 409 15.54 -7.74 -11.43
N GLN A 410 14.55 -8.06 -12.24
CA GLN A 410 14.42 -9.35 -12.91
C GLN A 410 14.69 -9.15 -14.41
N LYS A 411 15.54 -10.01 -14.99
CA LYS A 411 15.79 -10.01 -16.42
C LYS A 411 14.62 -10.66 -17.15
N GLY A 412 14.15 -10.03 -18.23
CA GLY A 412 12.93 -10.41 -18.94
C GLY A 412 11.70 -9.68 -18.42
N GLN A 413 10.53 -10.20 -18.76
CA GLN A 413 9.21 -9.66 -18.42
C GLN A 413 8.22 -10.82 -18.21
N HIS A 414 7.09 -10.58 -17.54
CA HIS A 414 6.03 -11.57 -17.37
C HIS A 414 5.00 -11.46 -18.49
N ALA A 415 4.51 -12.61 -18.96
CA ALA A 415 3.40 -12.67 -19.89
C ALA A 415 2.07 -12.65 -19.13
N TRP A 416 1.12 -11.87 -19.64
CA TRP A 416 -0.25 -11.72 -19.13
C TRP A 416 -1.26 -12.11 -20.24
N PRO A 417 -1.22 -13.35 -20.76
CA PRO A 417 -2.12 -13.82 -21.81
C PRO A 417 -3.57 -13.90 -21.31
N LYS A 418 -4.56 -13.86 -22.21
CA LYS A 418 -5.97 -14.08 -21.84
C LYS A 418 -6.14 -15.32 -20.95
N GLY A 419 -6.81 -15.14 -19.82
CA GLY A 419 -7.01 -16.19 -18.83
C GLY A 419 -5.81 -16.50 -17.92
N TRP A 420 -4.80 -15.61 -17.82
CA TRP A 420 -3.68 -15.77 -16.87
C TRP A 420 -4.12 -15.96 -15.42
N ARG A 421 -5.28 -15.39 -15.03
CA ARG A 421 -5.91 -15.56 -13.71
C ARG A 421 -6.36 -17.00 -13.38
N ASN A 422 -6.39 -17.89 -14.38
CA ASN A 422 -6.82 -19.29 -14.24
C ASN A 422 -5.64 -20.28 -14.13
N LYS A 423 -4.42 -19.77 -13.94
CA LYS A 423 -3.15 -20.55 -13.87
C LYS A 423 -2.46 -20.34 -12.52
#